data_AF-A0A945QKM5-F1
#
_entry.id   AF-A0A945QKM5-F1
#
_cell.length_a   1.000
_cell.length_b   1.000
_cell.length_c   1.000
_cell.angle_alpha   90.00
_cell.angle_beta   90.00
_cell.angle_gamma   90.00
#
_symmetry.space_group_name_H-M   'P 1'
#
loop_
_entity.id
_entity.type
_entity.pdbx_description
1 polymer ?
#
loop_
_entity_poly.entity_id
_entity_poly.type
_entity_poly.pdbx_seq_one_letter_code
_entity_poly.pdbx_strand_id
1 'polypeptide(L)'
;MDILDTIQNLQIAYFLRSTRWAYPLINLSHVLSITVLFGTVLAFDLRLLGRARALPLRPLARHLLPLTLGAFCIAVATGSLMFTVDPRDVWGNPFFPWKLGFIALAGLNAAYFHLRTFPSAEGWP
;
A
#
# COMPACT_ATOMS: atom_id res chain seq x y z
N MET A 1 26.55 0.78 -17.39
CA MET A 1 25.14 1.07 -17.11
C MET A 1 24.84 0.41 -15.78
N ASP A 2 24.50 1.20 -14.76
CA ASP A 2 24.01 0.63 -13.50
C ASP A 2 22.52 0.26 -13.63
N ILE A 3 21.96 -0.39 -12.60
CA ILE A 3 20.56 -0.85 -12.64
C ILE A 3 19.57 0.31 -12.68
N LEU A 4 19.92 1.47 -12.07
CA LEU A 4 19.06 2.65 -12.02
C LEU A 4 18.98 3.29 -13.41
N ASP A 5 20.10 3.35 -14.15
CA ASP A 5 20.12 3.78 -15.54
C ASP A 5 19.22 2.88 -16.42
N THR A 6 19.25 1.58 -16.17
CA THR A 6 18.44 0.62 -16.93
C THR A 6 16.94 0.86 -16.70
N ILE A 7 16.54 1.08 -15.44
CA ILE A 7 15.16 1.37 -15.06
C ILE A 7 14.70 2.70 -15.66
N GLN A 8 15.55 3.73 -15.59
CA GLN A 8 15.24 5.06 -16.10
C GLN A 8 15.05 5.08 -17.63
N ASN A 9 15.66 4.15 -18.36
CA ASN A 9 15.58 4.08 -19.83
C ASN A 9 14.44 3.17 -20.35
N LEU A 10 13.60 2.63 -19.47
CA LEU A 10 12.42 1.85 -19.89
C LEU A 10 11.45 2.70 -20.70
N GLN A 11 10.80 2.10 -21.71
CA GLN A 11 9.79 2.80 -22.53
C GLN A 11 8.62 3.33 -21.69
N ILE A 12 8.26 2.62 -20.62
CA ILE A 12 7.21 3.07 -19.68
C ILE A 12 7.62 4.37 -18.95
N ALA A 13 8.89 4.51 -18.57
CA ALA A 13 9.42 5.71 -17.93
C ALA A 13 9.44 6.90 -18.89
N TYR A 14 9.73 6.66 -20.17
CA TYR A 14 9.62 7.69 -21.21
C TYR A 14 8.16 8.11 -21.43
N PHE A 15 7.22 7.17 -21.55
CA PHE A 15 5.79 7.46 -21.71
C PHE A 15 5.24 8.31 -20.55
N LEU A 16 5.62 7.96 -19.31
CA LEU A 16 5.21 8.66 -18.10
C LEU A 16 5.72 10.10 -18.02
N ARG A 17 6.94 10.36 -18.52
CA ARG A 17 7.54 11.70 -18.56
C ARG A 17 7.05 12.55 -19.72
N SER A 18 6.85 11.94 -20.89
CA SER A 18 6.47 12.64 -22.12
C SER A 18 5.00 13.05 -22.16
N THR A 19 4.13 12.34 -21.43
CA THR A 19 2.69 12.60 -21.43
C THR A 19 2.27 13.45 -20.24
N ARG A 20 1.75 14.65 -20.50
CA ARG A 20 1.36 15.65 -19.49
C ARG A 20 0.51 15.11 -18.33
N TRP A 21 -0.41 14.18 -18.61
CA TRP A 21 -1.35 13.64 -17.62
C TRP A 21 -0.98 12.27 -17.06
N ALA A 22 0.00 11.57 -17.64
CA ALA A 22 0.29 10.20 -17.24
C ALA A 22 0.82 10.14 -15.79
N TYR A 23 1.87 10.88 -15.48
CA TYR A 23 2.41 10.93 -14.12
C TYR A 23 1.40 11.46 -13.07
N PRO A 24 0.68 12.59 -13.31
CA PRO A 24 -0.37 13.05 -12.37
C PRO A 24 -1.47 12.03 -12.09
N LEU A 25 -1.96 11.30 -13.10
CA LEU A 25 -3.01 10.29 -12.92
C LEU A 25 -2.51 9.08 -12.15
N ILE A 26 -1.27 8.65 -12.38
CA ILE A 26 -0.65 7.59 -11.57
C ILE A 26 -0.47 8.04 -10.13
N ASN A 27 0.03 9.26 -9.91
CA ASN A 27 0.21 9.80 -8.57
C ASN A 27 -1.13 9.93 -7.83
N LEU A 28 -2.18 10.42 -8.50
CA LEU A 28 -3.53 10.48 -7.94
C LEU A 28 -4.03 9.08 -7.56
N SER A 29 -3.88 8.11 -8.47
CA SER A 29 -4.27 6.71 -8.21
C SER A 29 -3.51 6.12 -7.03
N HIS A 30 -2.22 6.42 -6.89
CA HIS A 30 -1.39 6.00 -5.77
C HIS A 30 -1.91 6.56 -4.44
N VAL A 31 -2.17 7.86 -4.36
CA VAL A 31 -2.64 8.53 -3.14
C VAL A 31 -4.05 8.05 -2.76
N LEU A 32 -4.94 7.90 -3.73
CA LEU A 32 -6.28 7.33 -3.49
C LEU A 32 -6.20 5.91 -2.94
N SER A 33 -5.32 5.08 -3.51
CA SER A 33 -5.10 3.71 -3.04
C SER A 33 -4.57 3.67 -1.62
N ILE A 34 -3.59 4.53 -1.27
CA ILE A 34 -3.10 4.67 0.11
C ILE A 34 -4.23 5.10 1.06
N THR A 35 -5.10 6.02 0.62
CA THR A 35 -6.21 6.51 1.44
C THR A 35 -7.21 5.39 1.75
N VAL A 36 -7.56 4.58 0.74
CA VAL A 36 -8.45 3.41 0.92
C VAL A 36 -7.77 2.35 1.80
N LEU A 37 -6.49 2.07 1.55
CA LEU A 37 -5.70 1.12 2.33
C LEU A 37 -5.67 1.52 3.81
N PHE A 38 -5.34 2.78 4.10
CA PHE A 38 -5.30 3.29 5.45
C PHE A 38 -6.69 3.29 6.11
N GLY A 39 -7.73 3.76 5.40
CA GLY A 39 -9.08 3.82 5.94
C GLY A 39 -9.64 2.44 6.28
N THR A 40 -9.37 1.43 5.45
CA THR A 40 -9.81 0.04 5.69
C THR A 40 -9.09 -0.60 6.89
N VAL A 41 -7.76 -0.42 7.00
CA VAL A 41 -6.99 -0.88 8.17
C VAL A 41 -7.46 -0.17 9.44
N LEU A 42 -7.59 1.16 9.41
CA LEU A 42 -8.04 1.93 10.57
C LEU A 42 -9.44 1.51 11.04
N ALA A 43 -10.38 1.29 10.11
CA ALA A 43 -11.73 0.84 10.46
C ALA A 43 -11.70 -0.55 11.13
N PHE A 44 -10.84 -1.45 10.64
CA PHE A 44 -10.65 -2.77 11.22
C PHE A 44 -10.02 -2.70 12.62
N ASP A 45 -8.99 -1.87 12.80
CA ASP A 45 -8.31 -1.69 14.08
C ASP A 45 -9.21 -1.02 15.13
N LEU A 46 -10.00 -0.01 14.74
CA LEU A 46 -11.00 0.60 15.63
C LEU A 46 -12.05 -0.43 16.09
N ARG A 47 -12.41 -1.36 15.21
CA ARG A 47 -13.27 -2.48 15.58
C ARG A 47 -12.59 -3.40 16.60
N LEU A 48 -11.33 -3.76 16.40
CA LEU A 48 -10.58 -4.63 17.31
C LEU A 48 -10.30 -3.98 18.68
N LEU A 49 -10.09 -2.67 18.70
CA LEU A 49 -9.92 -1.88 19.93
C LEU A 49 -11.24 -1.65 20.70
N GLY A 50 -12.35 -2.19 20.19
CA GLY A 50 -13.66 -2.07 20.82
C GLY A 50 -14.30 -0.68 20.71
N ARG A 51 -13.86 0.17 19.76
CA ARG A 51 -14.51 1.47 19.47
C ARG A 51 -15.66 1.37 18.46
N ALA A 52 -15.80 0.23 17.80
CA ALA A 52 -16.88 -0.03 16.84
C ALA A 52 -17.59 -1.38 17.10
N ARG A 53 -17.82 -1.75 18.38
CA ARG A 53 -18.34 -3.07 18.80
C ARG A 53 -19.67 -3.48 18.14
N ALA A 54 -20.49 -2.50 17.76
CA ALA A 54 -21.77 -2.70 17.09
C ALA A 54 -21.61 -3.39 15.71
N LEU A 55 -20.44 -3.30 15.08
CA LEU A 55 -20.18 -3.95 13.80
C LEU A 55 -19.74 -5.40 14.03
N PRO A 56 -20.29 -6.41 13.35
CA PRO A 56 -19.84 -7.79 13.50
C PRO A 56 -18.45 -7.98 12.86
N LEU A 57 -17.49 -8.52 13.61
CA LEU A 57 -16.08 -8.60 13.22
C LEU A 57 -15.85 -9.40 11.91
N ARG A 58 -16.44 -10.60 11.82
CA ARG A 58 -16.25 -11.49 10.65
C ARG A 58 -16.82 -10.90 9.35
N PRO A 59 -18.06 -10.38 9.31
CA PRO A 59 -18.57 -9.66 8.13
C PRO A 59 -17.74 -8.44 7.79
N LEU A 60 -17.30 -7.65 8.78
CA LEU A 60 -16.46 -6.48 8.53
C LEU A 60 -15.13 -6.88 7.88
N ALA A 61 -14.43 -7.88 8.44
CA ALA A 61 -13.19 -8.42 7.88
C ALA A 61 -13.37 -8.91 6.44
N ARG A 62 -14.47 -9.62 6.14
CA ARG A 62 -14.76 -10.16 4.81
C ARG A 62 -14.88 -9.07 3.73
N HIS A 63 -15.31 -7.87 4.08
CA HIS A 63 -15.41 -6.74 3.14
C HIS A 63 -14.14 -5.89 3.11
N LEU A 64 -13.55 -5.62 4.28
CA LEU A 64 -12.36 -4.77 4.37
C LEU A 64 -11.11 -5.46 3.82
N LEU A 65 -10.92 -6.76 4.04
CA LEU A 65 -9.70 -7.46 3.62
C LEU A 65 -9.48 -7.45 2.10
N PRO A 66 -10.47 -7.79 1.24
CA PRO A 66 -10.30 -7.70 -0.21
C PRO A 66 -10.05 -6.26 -0.68
N LEU A 67 -10.71 -5.27 -0.07
CA LEU A 67 -10.49 -3.86 -0.38
C LEU A 67 -9.07 -3.41 0.00
N THR A 68 -8.60 -3.83 1.18
CA THR A 68 -7.24 -3.56 1.67
C THR A 68 -6.21 -4.15 0.71
N LEU A 69 -6.37 -5.42 0.31
CA LEU A 69 -5.46 -6.07 -0.65
C LEU A 69 -5.50 -5.39 -2.02
N GLY A 70 -6.70 -5.09 -2.55
CA GLY A 70 -6.84 -4.40 -3.83
C GLY A 70 -6.15 -3.04 -3.83
N ALA A 71 -6.38 -2.24 -2.79
CA ALA A 71 -5.75 -0.94 -2.60
C ALA A 71 -4.22 -1.07 -2.45
N PHE A 72 -3.73 -2.08 -1.73
CA PHE A 72 -2.30 -2.36 -1.61
C PHE A 72 -1.67 -2.69 -2.97
N CYS A 73 -2.28 -3.59 -3.75
CA CYS A 73 -1.80 -3.95 -5.07
C CYS A 73 -1.72 -2.75 -6.01
N ILE A 74 -2.75 -1.89 -6.02
CA ILE A 74 -2.75 -0.67 -6.85
C ILE A 74 -1.66 0.30 -6.36
N ALA A 75 -1.49 0.48 -5.04
CA ALA A 75 -0.46 1.33 -4.47
C ALA A 75 0.96 0.84 -4.84
N VAL A 76 1.23 -0.47 -4.79
CA VAL A 76 2.51 -1.05 -5.19
C VAL A 76 2.77 -0.87 -6.69
N ALA A 77 1.77 -1.16 -7.53
CA ALA A 77 1.91 -1.02 -8.98
C ALA A 77 2.18 0.44 -9.39
N THR A 78 1.37 1.37 -8.89
CA THR A 78 1.54 2.81 -9.16
C THR A 78 2.83 3.37 -8.57
N GLY A 79 3.22 2.97 -7.36
CA GLY A 79 4.48 3.39 -6.74
C GLY A 79 5.71 2.86 -7.51
N SER A 80 5.64 1.63 -8.03
CA SER A 80 6.68 1.07 -8.88
C SER A 80 6.80 1.83 -10.20
N LEU A 81 5.68 2.20 -10.82
CA LEU A 81 5.67 3.03 -12.03
C LEU A 81 6.27 4.42 -11.77
N MET A 82 5.92 5.06 -10.64
CA MET A 82 6.52 6.33 -10.24
C MET A 82 8.04 6.22 -10.01
N PHE A 83 8.51 5.11 -9.43
CA PHE A 83 9.95 4.86 -9.26
C PHE A 83 10.70 4.82 -10.60
N THR A 84 10.07 4.32 -11.68
CA THR A 84 10.72 4.26 -12.99
C THR A 84 11.00 5.63 -13.62
N VAL A 85 10.26 6.67 -13.21
CA VAL A 85 10.36 8.02 -13.79
C VAL A 85 11.65 8.71 -13.39
N ASP A 86 12.02 8.60 -12.10
CA ASP A 86 13.23 9.18 -11.56
C ASP A 86 13.83 8.29 -10.43
N PRO A 87 14.40 7.13 -10.79
CA PRO A 87 14.84 6.14 -9.82
C PRO A 87 16.04 6.63 -9.00
N ARG A 88 16.87 7.53 -9.54
CA ARG A 88 18.03 8.08 -8.84
C ARG A 88 17.62 9.07 -7.76
N ASP A 89 16.70 10.00 -8.05
CA ASP A 89 16.20 10.94 -7.03
C ASP A 89 15.43 10.19 -5.93
N VAL A 90 14.64 9.20 -6.31
CA VAL A 90 13.88 8.41 -5.33
C VAL A 90 14.82 7.56 -4.45
N TRP A 91 15.83 6.91 -5.05
CA TRP A 91 16.79 6.10 -4.29
C TRP A 91 17.76 6.94 -3.45
N GLY A 92 18.14 8.13 -3.94
CA GLY A 92 18.97 9.08 -3.21
C GLY A 92 18.26 9.71 -2.01
N ASN A 93 16.93 9.65 -1.95
CA ASN A 93 16.16 10.10 -0.81
C ASN A 93 16.34 9.15 0.39
N PRO A 94 16.92 9.60 1.51
CA PRO A 94 17.19 8.75 2.66
C PRO A 94 15.93 8.15 3.30
N PHE A 95 14.75 8.74 3.07
CA PHE A 95 13.48 8.25 3.61
C PHE A 95 12.86 7.12 2.77
N PHE A 96 13.28 6.93 1.52
CA PHE A 96 12.70 5.90 0.66
C PHE A 96 12.94 4.47 1.17
N PRO A 97 14.17 4.08 1.59
CA PRO A 97 14.40 2.78 2.23
C PRO A 97 13.58 2.59 3.50
N TRP A 98 13.43 3.64 4.33
CA TRP A 98 12.58 3.58 5.52
C TRP A 98 11.11 3.35 5.17
N LYS A 99 10.59 4.02 4.14
CA LYS A 99 9.24 3.76 3.61
C LYS A 99 9.05 2.29 3.25
N LEU A 100 10.00 1.68 2.53
CA LEU A 100 9.94 0.27 2.18
C LEU A 100 10.03 -0.65 3.42
N GLY A 101 10.90 -0.32 4.38
CA GLY A 101 11.01 -1.02 5.65
C GLY A 101 9.70 -1.01 6.46
N PHE A 102 9.04 0.14 6.56
CA PHE A 102 7.74 0.25 7.23
C PHE A 102 6.63 -0.52 6.51
N ILE A 103 6.62 -0.53 5.17
CA ILE A 103 5.68 -1.34 4.38
C ILE A 103 5.90 -2.84 4.66
N ALA A 104 7.15 -3.29 4.68
CA ALA A 104 7.48 -4.67 5.01
C ALA A 104 7.06 -5.06 6.44
N LEU A 105 7.33 -4.20 7.42
CA LEU A 105 6.90 -4.39 8.81
C LEU A 105 5.38 -4.44 8.94
N ALA A 106 4.65 -3.57 8.24
CA ALA A 106 3.19 -3.60 8.21
C ALA A 106 2.65 -4.91 7.61
N GLY A 107 3.25 -5.39 6.52
CA GLY A 107 2.90 -6.69 5.92
C GLY A 107 3.16 -7.87 6.86
N LEU A 108 4.30 -7.88 7.54
CA LEU A 108 4.62 -8.89 8.56
C LEU A 108 3.65 -8.85 9.74
N ASN A 109 3.29 -7.65 10.21
CA ASN A 109 2.30 -7.48 11.26
C ASN A 109 0.92 -8.04 10.85
N ALA A 110 0.46 -7.71 9.65
CA ALA A 110 -0.80 -8.23 9.11
C ALA A 110 -0.78 -9.76 8.96
N ALA A 111 0.31 -10.32 8.43
CA ALA A 111 0.49 -11.77 8.28
C ALA A 111 0.48 -12.48 9.65
N TYR A 112 1.21 -11.96 10.62
CA TYR A 112 1.22 -12.49 11.98
C TYR A 112 -0.17 -12.47 12.61
N PHE A 113 -0.89 -11.34 12.51
CA PHE A 113 -2.24 -11.19 13.02
C PHE A 113 -3.21 -12.19 12.38
N HIS A 114 -3.16 -12.35 11.05
CA HIS A 114 -4.07 -13.24 10.34
C HIS A 114 -3.81 -14.72 10.62
N LEU A 115 -2.55 -15.12 10.77
CA LEU A 115 -2.16 -16.51 11.01
C LEU A 115 -2.32 -16.96 12.47
N ARG A 116 -2.13 -16.06 13.43
CA ARG A 116 -2.07 -16.42 14.86
C ARG A 116 -3.23 -15.87 15.68
N THR A 117 -3.67 -14.65 15.40
CA THR A 117 -4.57 -13.92 16.30
C THR A 117 -6.02 -13.96 15.82
N PHE A 118 -6.25 -13.89 14.51
CA PHE A 118 -7.60 -13.86 13.93
C PHE A 118 -8.45 -15.11 14.27
N PRO A 119 -7.90 -16.35 14.30
CA PRO A 119 -8.67 -17.52 14.73
C PRO A 119 -9.12 -17.45 16.19
N SER A 120 -8.39 -16.75 17.06
CA SER A 120 -8.69 -16.58 18.48
C SER A 120 -9.47 -15.29 18.80
N ALA A 121 -9.84 -14.51 17.77
CA ALA A 121 -10.53 -13.23 17.95
C ALA A 121 -12.05 -13.37 18.18
N GLU A 122 -12.60 -14.60 18.18
CA GLU A 122 -13.97 -14.87 18.61
C GLU A 122 -14.10 -14.66 20.13
N GLY A 123 -14.44 -13.44 20.53
CA GLY A 123 -14.55 -13.04 21.92
C GLY A 123 -13.84 -11.71 22.24
N TRP A 124 -13.17 -11.12 21.26
CA TRP A 124 -12.60 -9.79 21.42
C TRP A 124 -13.72 -8.73 21.44
N PRO A 125 -13.62 -7.75 22.35
CA PRO A 125 -14.67 -6.77 22.62
C PRO A 125 -15.14 -6.01 21.38
#